data_AF-A0A920PH14-F1
#
_entry.id   AF-A0A920PH14-F1
#
_cell.length_a   1.000
_cell.length_b   1.000
_cell.length_c   1.000
_cell.angle_alpha   90.00
_cell.angle_beta   90.00
_cell.angle_gamma   90.00
#
_symmetry.space_group_name_H-M   'P 1'
#
loop_
_entity.id
_entity.type
_entity.pdbx_description
1 polymer ?
#
loop_
_entity_poly.entity_id
_entity_poly.type
_entity_poly.pdbx_seq_one_letter_code
_entity_poly.pdbx_strand_id
1 'polypeptide(L)'
;MPQFFLGQETRVPHLAVIFGTIPRLYFYAEYTPRMDLRTNPDYLNQYYEPVNQDFLEFRANPNWTRFVSHGTYLRSLMSPVCVSSHAELTDENIDFCEVIGAFHCRWFTWLDEAEEVPESERNDQQIYDFQVRELGYRNDPMNVLPIQVFGEEEASRMLEMRIGVDQIEDSKDRWK
;
A
#
# COMPACT_ATOMS: atom_id res chain seq x y z
N MET A 1 4.77 -0.93 11.12
CA MET A 1 4.58 -1.25 9.70
C MET A 1 3.87 -0.08 9.05
N PRO A 2 4.61 0.84 8.40
CA PRO A 2 4.03 2.11 7.98
C PRO A 2 3.25 1.97 6.66
N GLN A 3 2.04 2.51 6.67
CA GLN A 3 1.30 2.88 5.47
C GLN A 3 1.16 4.40 5.48
N PHE A 4 1.42 5.05 4.36
CA PHE A 4 1.42 6.50 4.22
C PHE A 4 0.30 6.88 3.25
N PHE A 5 -0.79 7.42 3.81
CA PHE A 5 -1.90 7.99 3.06
C PHE A 5 -1.63 9.48 2.82
N LEU A 6 -1.76 9.90 1.57
CA LEU A 6 -1.52 11.28 1.12
C LEU A 6 -2.82 12.08 1.09
N GLY A 7 -2.71 13.40 1.24
CA GLY A 7 -3.82 14.32 1.00
C GLY A 7 -4.16 14.46 -0.49
N GLN A 8 -5.23 15.17 -0.79
CA GLN A 8 -5.78 15.31 -2.15
C GLN A 8 -5.14 16.45 -2.94
N GLU A 9 -4.01 16.98 -2.47
CA GLU A 9 -3.22 17.96 -3.20
C GLU A 9 -2.38 17.32 -4.32
N THR A 10 -2.17 16.00 -4.28
CA THR A 10 -1.35 15.26 -5.26
C THR A 10 -2.04 13.99 -5.79
N ARG A 11 -1.68 13.55 -6.99
CA ARG A 11 -2.06 12.26 -7.57
C ARG A 11 -1.13 11.10 -7.17
N VAL A 12 0.02 11.36 -6.56
CA VAL A 12 1.02 10.33 -6.22
C VAL A 12 0.36 9.17 -5.43
N PRO A 13 0.65 7.90 -5.77
CA PRO A 13 0.11 6.73 -5.07
C PRO A 13 0.39 6.77 -3.56
N HIS A 14 -0.43 6.10 -2.76
CA HIS A 14 -0.07 5.87 -1.35
C HIS A 14 1.11 4.90 -1.27
N LEU A 15 1.82 4.90 -0.13
CA LEU A 15 2.97 4.03 0.07
C LEU A 15 2.68 3.04 1.20
N ALA A 16 2.86 1.74 0.94
CA ALA A 16 2.73 0.72 1.96
C ALA A 16 3.96 -0.20 1.94
N VAL A 17 4.65 -0.31 3.08
CA VAL A 17 5.77 -1.25 3.24
C VAL A 17 5.60 -2.08 4.50
N ILE A 18 5.71 -3.38 4.29
CA ILE A 18 5.45 -4.42 5.24
C ILE A 18 6.64 -5.37 5.26
N PHE A 19 7.25 -5.47 6.43
CA PHE A 19 8.30 -6.44 6.69
C PHE A 19 7.88 -7.25 7.90
N GLY A 20 7.85 -8.58 7.74
CA GLY A 20 7.41 -9.50 8.78
C GLY A 20 8.24 -10.77 8.78
N THR A 21 8.29 -11.43 9.93
CA THR A 21 9.04 -12.67 10.12
C THR A 21 8.21 -13.61 10.99
N ILE A 22 7.47 -14.58 10.40
CA ILE A 22 6.93 -15.80 11.06
C ILE A 22 6.34 -16.73 9.99
N PRO A 23 6.80 -18.00 9.83
CA PRO A 23 8.12 -18.54 10.18
C PRO A 23 9.21 -18.14 9.17
N ARG A 24 8.83 -17.48 8.07
CA ARG A 24 9.69 -17.04 6.97
C ARG A 24 9.76 -15.52 6.91
N LEU A 25 10.72 -15.01 6.15
CA LEU A 25 10.71 -13.61 5.75
C LEU A 25 9.48 -13.36 4.89
N TYR A 26 8.67 -12.37 5.24
CA TYR A 26 7.59 -11.82 4.43
C TYR A 26 7.91 -10.37 4.12
N PHE A 27 7.89 -10.05 2.83
CA PHE A 27 8.11 -8.71 2.33
C PHE A 27 6.96 -8.29 1.44
N TYR A 28 6.39 -7.14 1.75
CA TYR A 28 5.41 -6.49 0.92
C TYR A 28 5.74 -5.01 0.73
N ALA A 29 5.73 -4.55 -0.51
CA ALA A 29 5.96 -3.16 -0.87
C ALA A 29 5.02 -2.79 -2.01
N GLU A 30 4.32 -1.67 -1.84
CA GLU A 30 3.23 -1.27 -2.71
C GLU A 30 3.12 0.24 -2.84
N TYR A 31 2.85 0.65 -4.07
CA TYR A 31 2.35 1.98 -4.40
C TYR A 31 0.84 1.85 -4.62
N THR A 32 0.04 2.05 -3.57
CA THR A 32 -1.40 1.78 -3.65
C THR A 32 -2.05 2.81 -4.59
N PRO A 33 -2.72 2.38 -5.67
CA PRO A 33 -3.34 3.28 -6.62
C PRO A 33 -4.43 4.14 -5.99
N ARG A 34 -4.51 5.40 -6.42
CA ARG A 34 -5.55 6.35 -6.00
C ARG A 34 -6.64 6.55 -7.07
N MET A 35 -6.62 5.68 -8.08
CA MET A 35 -7.57 5.60 -9.20
C MET A 35 -7.59 4.17 -9.75
N ASP A 36 -8.66 3.79 -10.46
CA ASP A 36 -8.71 2.49 -11.15
C ASP A 36 -7.75 2.47 -12.35
N LEU A 37 -6.70 1.65 -12.27
CA LEU A 37 -5.67 1.57 -13.30
C LEU A 37 -6.18 1.08 -14.66
N ARG A 38 -7.34 0.41 -14.72
CA ARG A 38 -7.91 -0.11 -15.98
C ARG A 38 -8.55 0.97 -16.82
N THR A 39 -8.99 2.06 -16.20
CA THR A 39 -9.66 3.18 -16.87
C THR A 39 -8.79 4.44 -16.90
N ASN A 40 -7.61 4.41 -16.28
CA ASN A 40 -6.68 5.55 -16.18
C ASN A 40 -5.28 5.14 -16.67
N PRO A 41 -5.09 4.89 -17.98
CA PRO A 41 -3.81 4.42 -18.53
C PRO A 41 -2.67 5.44 -18.36
N ASP A 42 -2.97 6.75 -18.37
CA ASP A 42 -1.94 7.78 -18.17
C ASP A 42 -1.37 7.73 -16.75
N TYR A 43 -2.23 7.48 -15.75
CA TYR A 43 -1.82 7.27 -14.37
C TYR A 43 -0.97 6.00 -14.21
N LEU A 44 -1.37 4.92 -14.88
CA LEU A 44 -0.61 3.67 -14.94
C LEU A 44 0.79 3.92 -15.52
N ASN A 45 0.85 4.60 -16.66
CA ASN A 45 2.10 4.90 -17.37
C ASN A 45 3.01 5.85 -16.58
N GLN A 46 2.45 6.80 -15.82
CA GLN A 46 3.23 7.75 -15.03
C GLN A 46 3.90 7.09 -13.82
N TYR A 47 3.16 6.28 -13.06
CA TYR A 47 3.64 5.79 -11.76
C TYR A 47 4.09 4.34 -11.74
N TYR A 48 3.62 3.50 -12.67
CA TYR A 48 3.86 2.05 -12.59
C TYR A 48 4.77 1.53 -13.70
N GLU A 49 4.64 2.06 -14.92
CA GLU A 49 5.52 1.63 -16.02
C GLU A 49 7.02 1.89 -15.73
N PRO A 50 7.44 3.04 -15.16
CA PRO A 50 8.84 3.28 -14.83
C PRO A 50 9.41 2.32 -13.77
N VAL A 51 8.55 1.63 -13.02
CA VAL A 51 8.90 0.71 -11.93
C VAL A 51 8.82 -0.75 -12.39
N ASN A 52 8.21 -1.02 -13.53
CA ASN A 52 7.93 -2.37 -14.01
C ASN A 52 9.21 -3.22 -14.12
N GLN A 53 10.32 -2.62 -14.57
CA GLN A 53 11.60 -3.32 -14.68
C GLN A 53 12.11 -3.82 -13.31
N ASP A 54 12.12 -2.96 -12.28
CA ASP A 54 12.49 -3.33 -10.90
C ASP A 54 11.62 -4.48 -10.37
N PHE A 55 10.31 -4.42 -10.65
CA PHE A 55 9.39 -5.46 -10.26
C PHE A 55 9.72 -6.81 -10.93
N LEU A 56 10.00 -6.79 -12.24
CA LEU A 56 10.38 -7.99 -12.98
C LEU A 56 11.70 -8.58 -12.49
N GLU A 57 12.68 -7.73 -12.17
CA GLU A 57 13.97 -8.13 -11.60
C GLU A 57 13.80 -8.78 -10.22
N PHE A 58 13.02 -8.15 -9.33
CA PHE A 58 12.67 -8.74 -8.04
C PHE A 58 12.01 -10.10 -8.22
N ARG A 59 11.04 -10.18 -9.15
CA ARG A 59 10.26 -11.41 -9.39
C ARG A 59 11.10 -12.55 -9.96
N ALA A 60 12.18 -12.23 -10.68
CA ALA A 60 13.11 -13.19 -11.26
C ALA A 60 14.04 -13.83 -10.22
N ASN A 61 14.16 -13.27 -9.01
CA ASN A 61 15.01 -13.84 -7.96
C ASN A 61 14.45 -15.20 -7.49
N PRO A 62 15.19 -16.31 -7.64
CA PRO A 62 14.72 -17.65 -7.29
C PRO A 62 14.58 -17.88 -5.78
N ASN A 63 15.22 -17.07 -4.94
CA ASN A 63 15.11 -17.17 -3.48
C ASN A 63 13.75 -16.66 -2.97
N TRP A 64 13.01 -15.94 -3.81
CA TRP A 64 11.76 -15.29 -3.47
C TRP A 64 10.57 -15.99 -4.13
N THR A 65 9.58 -16.33 -3.32
CA THR A 65 8.32 -16.90 -3.77
C THR A 65 7.20 -15.90 -3.57
N ARG A 66 6.37 -15.71 -4.59
CA ARG A 66 5.19 -14.84 -4.49
C ARG A 66 4.26 -15.34 -3.39
N PHE A 67 3.91 -14.44 -2.48
CA PHE A 67 2.85 -14.66 -1.52
C PHE A 67 1.51 -14.26 -2.15
N VAL A 68 0.49 -15.08 -1.94
CA VAL A 68 -0.86 -14.82 -2.43
C VAL A 68 -1.78 -14.71 -1.22
N SER A 69 -2.24 -13.49 -0.93
CA SER A 69 -3.17 -13.26 0.18
C SER A 69 -4.41 -14.14 0.08
N HIS A 70 -4.88 -14.68 1.21
CA HIS A 70 -6.14 -15.42 1.26
C HIS A 70 -7.36 -14.51 0.99
N GLY A 71 -7.27 -13.21 1.32
CA GLY A 71 -8.32 -12.23 1.09
C GLY A 71 -8.40 -11.79 -0.38
N THR A 72 -9.55 -11.97 -1.02
CA THR A 72 -9.80 -11.53 -2.41
C THR A 72 -9.66 -10.03 -2.57
N TYR A 73 -10.13 -9.25 -1.57
CA TYR A 73 -10.03 -7.80 -1.59
C TYR A 73 -8.57 -7.32 -1.62
N LEU A 74 -7.71 -7.88 -0.75
CA LEU A 74 -6.30 -7.51 -0.77
C LEU A 74 -5.63 -7.86 -2.10
N ARG A 75 -6.01 -8.98 -2.74
CA ARG A 75 -5.50 -9.29 -4.08
C ARG A 75 -5.96 -8.30 -5.15
N SER A 76 -7.15 -7.72 -5.03
CA SER A 76 -7.62 -6.66 -5.94
C SER A 76 -7.04 -5.27 -5.63
N LEU A 77 -6.55 -5.06 -4.41
CA LEU A 77 -5.90 -3.81 -3.99
C LEU A 77 -4.48 -3.65 -4.57
N MET A 78 -3.81 -4.78 -4.85
CA MET A 78 -2.43 -4.81 -5.33
C MET A 78 -2.32 -4.22 -6.74
N SER A 79 -1.44 -3.23 -6.91
CA SER A 79 -1.00 -2.74 -8.22
C SER A 79 -0.26 -3.82 -9.03
N PRO A 80 -0.06 -3.61 -10.35
CA PRO A 80 0.73 -4.52 -11.19
C PRO A 80 2.18 -4.71 -10.73
N VAL A 81 2.74 -3.75 -10.00
CA VAL A 81 4.14 -3.78 -9.51
C VAL A 81 4.24 -4.09 -8.01
N CYS A 82 3.13 -4.50 -7.39
CA CYS A 82 3.09 -4.87 -5.98
C CYS A 82 4.02 -6.05 -5.70
N VAL A 83 5.00 -5.83 -4.81
CA VAL A 83 5.79 -6.91 -4.24
C VAL A 83 5.02 -7.48 -3.07
N SER A 84 4.66 -8.76 -3.13
CA SER A 84 4.18 -9.55 -1.99
C SER A 84 4.82 -10.92 -2.10
N SER A 85 5.85 -11.16 -1.31
CA SER A 85 6.69 -12.35 -1.43
C SER A 85 7.23 -12.80 -0.10
N HIS A 86 7.62 -14.08 -0.04
CA HIS A 86 8.31 -14.66 1.09
C HIS A 86 9.59 -15.36 0.65
N ALA A 87 10.56 -15.42 1.56
CA ALA A 87 11.84 -16.08 1.38
C ALA A 87 12.29 -16.75 2.69
N GLU A 88 13.35 -17.55 2.61
CA GLU A 88 14.02 -18.02 3.83
C GLU A 88 14.65 -16.84 4.58
N LEU A 89 14.67 -16.92 5.91
CA LEU A 89 15.21 -15.85 6.76
C LEU A 89 16.74 -15.95 6.79
N THR A 90 17.40 -15.28 5.86
CA THR A 90 18.87 -15.20 5.74
C THR A 90 19.29 -13.75 5.55
N ASP A 91 20.52 -13.41 5.94
CA ASP A 91 21.07 -12.07 5.74
C ASP A 91 21.04 -11.67 4.26
N GLU A 92 21.38 -12.59 3.34
CA GLU A 92 21.30 -12.36 1.89
C GLU A 92 19.89 -11.93 1.42
N ASN A 93 18.83 -12.56 1.94
CA ASN A 93 17.46 -12.19 1.57
C ASN A 93 17.02 -10.89 2.26
N ILE A 94 17.50 -10.62 3.48
CA ILE A 94 17.24 -9.34 4.16
C ILE A 94 17.92 -8.20 3.39
N ASP A 95 19.18 -8.37 2.99
CA ASP A 95 19.94 -7.42 2.19
C ASP A 95 19.29 -7.23 0.81
N PHE A 96 18.72 -8.30 0.23
CA PHE A 96 17.95 -8.17 -1.00
C PHE A 96 16.67 -7.32 -0.81
N CYS A 97 16.15 -7.14 0.40
CA CYS A 97 15.08 -6.18 0.65
C CYS A 97 15.55 -4.72 0.61
N GLU A 98 16.85 -4.43 0.53
CA GLU A 98 17.35 -3.05 0.42
C GLU A 98 16.87 -2.32 -0.85
N VAL A 99 16.27 -3.03 -1.82
CA VAL A 99 15.48 -2.40 -2.90
C VAL A 99 14.37 -1.49 -2.37
N ILE A 100 13.92 -1.65 -1.12
CA ILE A 100 13.06 -0.68 -0.41
C ILE A 100 13.65 0.74 -0.47
N GLY A 101 14.97 0.88 -0.38
CA GLY A 101 15.65 2.17 -0.47
C GLY A 101 15.32 2.88 -1.79
N ALA A 102 15.42 2.17 -2.91
CA ALA A 102 15.02 2.70 -4.21
C ALA A 102 13.51 3.00 -4.27
N PHE A 103 12.68 2.14 -3.66
CA PHE A 103 11.22 2.28 -3.61
C PHE A 103 10.78 3.57 -2.90
N HIS A 104 11.36 3.88 -1.73
CA HIS A 104 11.04 5.09 -0.98
C HIS A 104 11.63 6.35 -1.63
N CYS A 105 12.88 6.32 -2.08
CA CYS A 105 13.51 7.46 -2.73
C CYS A 105 12.71 7.90 -3.96
N ARG A 106 12.30 6.96 -4.81
CA ARG A 106 11.44 7.25 -5.96
C ARG A 106 10.11 7.90 -5.56
N TRP A 107 9.48 7.38 -4.51
CA TRP A 107 8.21 7.92 -4.04
C TRP A 107 8.34 9.36 -3.52
N PHE A 108 9.43 9.68 -2.81
CA PHE A 108 9.72 11.06 -2.41
C PHE A 108 9.98 11.95 -3.62
N THR A 109 10.72 11.48 -4.64
CA THR A 109 10.90 12.23 -5.89
C THR A 109 9.55 12.51 -6.56
N TRP A 110 8.64 11.55 -6.63
CA TRP A 110 7.30 11.78 -7.16
C TRP A 110 6.51 12.82 -6.37
N LEU A 111 6.65 12.86 -5.04
CA LEU A 111 6.02 13.89 -4.23
C LEU A 111 6.59 15.28 -4.51
N ASP A 112 7.92 15.39 -4.61
CA ASP A 112 8.60 16.66 -4.89
C ASP A 112 8.24 17.20 -6.29
N GLU A 113 8.00 16.31 -7.25
CA GLU A 113 7.67 16.65 -8.64
C GLU A 113 6.15 16.67 -8.94
N ALA A 114 5.31 16.36 -7.96
CA ALA A 114 3.88 16.19 -8.20
C ALA A 114 3.21 17.48 -8.65
N GLU A 115 2.40 17.38 -9.72
CA GLU A 115 1.46 18.43 -10.06
C GLU A 115 0.30 18.47 -9.06
N GLU A 116 -0.16 19.69 -8.76
CA GLU A 116 -1.33 19.87 -7.90
C GLU A 116 -2.59 19.34 -8.57
N VAL A 117 -3.39 18.58 -7.82
CA VAL A 117 -4.72 18.15 -8.29
C VAL A 117 -5.64 19.36 -8.38
N PRO A 118 -6.39 19.53 -9.49
CA PRO A 118 -7.40 20.57 -9.60
C PRO A 118 -8.42 20.48 -8.45
N GLU A 119 -8.79 21.62 -7.87
CA GLU A 119 -9.72 21.66 -6.72
C GLU A 119 -11.02 20.90 -6.99
N SER A 120 -11.53 20.98 -8.23
CA SER A 120 -12.75 20.28 -8.67
C SER A 120 -12.67 18.75 -8.58
N GLU A 121 -11.47 18.18 -8.52
CA GLU A 121 -11.26 16.72 -8.47
C GLU A 121 -10.91 16.22 -7.06
N ARG A 122 -10.57 17.12 -6.13
CA ARG A 122 -10.07 16.76 -4.78
C ARG A 122 -11.13 16.05 -3.95
N ASN A 123 -12.39 16.46 -4.05
CA ASN A 123 -13.48 15.79 -3.32
C ASN A 123 -13.66 14.33 -3.76
N ASP A 124 -13.67 14.06 -5.06
CA ASP A 124 -13.84 12.70 -5.59
C ASP A 124 -12.64 11.81 -5.23
N GLN A 125 -11.43 12.37 -5.27
CA GLN A 125 -10.23 11.66 -4.82
C GLN A 125 -10.28 11.35 -3.32
N GLN A 126 -10.75 12.28 -2.48
CA GLN A 126 -10.89 12.06 -1.04
C GLN A 126 -11.85 10.90 -0.74
N ILE A 127 -13.01 10.89 -1.42
CA ILE A 127 -13.99 9.82 -1.28
C ILE A 127 -13.37 8.47 -1.66
N TYR A 128 -12.64 8.41 -2.78
CA TYR A 128 -11.97 7.19 -3.21
C TYR A 128 -10.91 6.72 -2.20
N ASP A 129 -10.01 7.61 -1.78
CA ASP A 129 -8.91 7.28 -0.86
C ASP A 129 -9.45 6.76 0.49
N PHE A 130 -10.47 7.40 1.05
CA PHE A 130 -11.08 6.98 2.31
C PHE A 130 -11.74 5.61 2.20
N GLN A 131 -12.44 5.34 1.09
CA GLN A 131 -13.02 4.02 0.84
C GLN A 131 -11.94 2.95 0.71
N VAL A 132 -10.88 3.20 -0.08
CA VAL A 132 -9.78 2.25 -0.25
C VAL A 132 -9.06 1.97 1.07
N ARG A 133 -8.79 3.02 1.87
CA ARG A 133 -8.18 2.90 3.19
C ARG A 133 -9.02 2.03 4.12
N GLU A 134 -10.30 2.34 4.28
CA GLU A 134 -11.17 1.61 5.19
C GLU A 134 -11.36 0.15 4.75
N LEU A 135 -11.67 -0.08 3.46
CA LEU A 135 -11.88 -1.41 2.92
C LEU A 135 -10.60 -2.26 3.00
N GLY A 136 -9.43 -1.68 2.71
CA GLY A 136 -8.14 -2.36 2.83
C GLY A 136 -7.91 -2.91 4.22
N TYR A 137 -8.09 -2.08 5.24
CA TYR A 137 -7.92 -2.50 6.64
C TYR A 137 -9.00 -3.46 7.10
N ARG A 138 -10.28 -3.23 6.80
CA ARG A 138 -11.36 -4.09 7.30
C ARG A 138 -11.38 -5.48 6.66
N ASN A 139 -10.95 -5.59 5.40
CA ASN A 139 -10.92 -6.87 4.67
C ASN A 139 -9.57 -7.60 4.76
N ASP A 140 -8.64 -7.13 5.59
CA ASP A 140 -7.37 -7.81 5.81
C ASP A 140 -7.59 -9.11 6.61
N PRO A 141 -7.28 -10.30 6.04
CA PRO A 141 -7.40 -11.57 6.77
C PRO A 141 -6.51 -11.63 8.02
N MET A 142 -5.48 -10.78 8.12
CA MET A 142 -4.59 -10.71 9.28
C MET A 142 -5.24 -10.10 10.52
N ASN A 143 -6.44 -9.51 10.41
CA ASN A 143 -7.18 -9.01 11.58
C ASN A 143 -7.56 -10.12 12.58
N VAL A 144 -7.51 -11.39 12.17
CA VAL A 144 -7.67 -12.51 13.10
C VAL A 144 -6.56 -12.58 14.14
N LEU A 145 -5.34 -12.12 13.84
CA LEU A 145 -4.22 -12.19 14.78
C LEU A 145 -4.41 -11.27 16.00
N PRO A 146 -4.70 -9.96 15.85
CA PRO A 146 -5.00 -9.11 17.00
C PRO A 146 -6.17 -9.62 17.84
N ILE A 147 -7.21 -10.19 17.22
CA ILE A 147 -8.36 -10.77 17.96
C ILE A 147 -7.91 -11.92 18.85
N GLN A 148 -7.08 -12.83 18.32
CA GLN A 148 -6.56 -13.97 19.07
C GLN A 148 -5.61 -13.57 20.20
N VAL A 149 -4.87 -12.46 20.03
CA VAL A 149 -3.85 -12.01 20.99
C VAL A 149 -4.42 -11.08 22.06
N PHE A 150 -5.30 -10.14 21.68
CA PHE A 150 -5.77 -9.04 22.53
C PHE A 150 -7.27 -9.09 22.84
N GLY A 151 -8.04 -9.96 22.19
CA GLY A 151 -9.50 -9.99 22.27
C GLY A 151 -10.18 -9.04 21.29
N GLU A 152 -11.48 -9.22 21.09
CA GLU A 152 -12.25 -8.50 20.06
C GLU A 152 -12.33 -6.99 20.29
N GLU A 153 -12.52 -6.55 21.54
CA GLU A 153 -12.67 -5.14 21.88
C GLU A 153 -11.40 -4.34 21.55
N GLU A 154 -10.26 -4.81 22.06
CA GLU A 154 -8.98 -4.12 21.84
C GLU A 154 -8.51 -4.25 20.37
N ALA A 155 -8.76 -5.39 19.72
CA ALA A 155 -8.49 -5.53 18.29
C ALA A 155 -9.30 -4.56 17.44
N SER A 156 -10.57 -4.31 17.81
CA SER A 156 -11.44 -3.35 17.13
C SER A 156 -10.91 -1.93 17.31
N ARG A 157 -10.54 -1.55 18.54
CA ARG A 157 -9.95 -0.24 18.84
C ARG A 157 -8.64 -0.01 18.06
N MET A 158 -7.76 -1.02 18.01
CA MET A 158 -6.53 -0.96 17.22
C MET A 158 -6.80 -0.86 15.72
N LEU A 159 -7.84 -1.52 15.21
CA LEU A 159 -8.22 -1.44 13.81
C LEU A 159 -8.71 -0.03 13.46
N GLU A 160 -9.60 0.55 14.27
CA GLU A 160 -10.10 1.92 14.06
C GLU A 160 -8.98 2.97 14.10
N MET A 161 -8.03 2.81 15.04
CA MET A 161 -6.85 3.66 15.12
C MET A 161 -5.96 3.54 13.87
N ARG A 162 -5.77 2.33 13.34
CA ARG A 162 -5.00 2.11 12.09
C ARG A 162 -5.71 2.69 10.87
N ILE A 163 -7.03 2.53 10.79
CA ILE A 163 -7.87 3.16 9.76
C ILE A 163 -7.83 4.68 9.89
N GLY A 164 -7.61 5.23 11.09
CA GLY A 164 -7.68 6.66 11.35
C GLY A 164 -9.10 7.18 11.18
N VAL A 165 -10.08 6.48 11.76
CA VAL A 165 -11.52 6.84 11.65
C VAL A 165 -11.78 8.28 12.06
N ASP A 166 -11.21 8.73 13.18
CA ASP A 166 -11.35 10.12 13.66
C ASP A 166 -10.73 11.11 12.67
N GLN A 167 -9.55 10.81 12.14
CA GLN A 167 -8.88 11.65 11.12
C GLN A 167 -9.71 11.77 9.85
N ILE A 168 -10.32 10.66 9.40
CA ILE A 168 -11.21 10.64 8.25
C ILE A 168 -12.42 11.53 8.52
N GLU A 169 -13.08 11.36 9.68
CA GLU A 169 -14.25 12.16 10.06
C GLU A 169 -13.94 13.66 10.11
N ASP A 170 -12.84 14.04 10.77
CA ASP A 170 -12.40 15.44 10.89
C ASP A 170 -12.05 16.09 9.54
N SER A 171 -11.71 15.27 8.55
CA SER A 171 -11.29 15.73 7.21
C SER A 171 -12.39 15.59 6.15
N LYS A 172 -13.53 14.99 6.49
CA LYS A 172 -14.67 14.89 5.58
C LYS A 172 -15.08 16.29 5.14
N ASP A 173 -15.50 16.38 3.89
CA ASP A 173 -16.08 17.59 3.31
C ASP A 173 -15.10 18.77 3.17
N ARG A 174 -13.80 18.54 3.38
CA ARG A 174 -12.75 19.56 3.21
C ARG A 174 -12.78 20.23 1.83
N TRP A 175 -13.21 19.49 0.81
CA TRP A 175 -13.16 19.92 -0.60
C TRP A 175 -14.54 20.10 -1.24
N LYS A 176 -15.61 20.20 -0.43
CA LYS A 176 -16.99 20.43 -0.91
C LYS A 176 -17.29 21.90 -1.18
#